data_AF-L9W9E9-F1
#
_entry.id   AF-L9W9E9-F1
#
_cell.length_a   1.000
_cell.length_b   1.000
_cell.length_c   1.000
_cell.angle_alpha   90.00
_cell.angle_beta   90.00
_cell.angle_gamma   90.00
#
_symmetry.space_group_name_H-M   'P 1'
#
loop_
_entity.id
_entity.type
_entity.pdbx_description
1 polymer ?
#
loop_
_entity_poly.entity_id
_entity_poly.type
_entity_poly.pdbx_seq_one_letter_code
_entity_poly.pdbx_strand_id
1 'polypeptide(L)'
;MPDHDLALALCERAGTPITATSANVSGQGSVRELAGLDPAIREAASVVLEAGETQGSESTVVDLSTETIHRRGAMADEIEAWLERRC
;
A
#
# COMPACT_ATOMS: atom_id res chain seq x y z
N MET A 1 3.51 -3.33 -7.98
CA MET A 1 4.81 -2.81 -7.50
C MET A 1 4.54 -1.46 -6.85
N PRO A 2 5.10 -1.13 -5.67
CA PRO A 2 4.81 0.14 -5.01
C PRO A 2 5.39 1.31 -5.82
N ASP A 3 4.63 2.40 -5.92
CA ASP A 3 5.07 3.64 -6.56
C ASP A 3 5.74 4.55 -5.51
N HIS A 4 6.90 4.10 -5.00
CA HIS A 4 7.67 4.83 -3.99
C HIS A 4 9.13 4.38 -3.97
N ASP A 5 10.06 5.30 -4.20
CA ASP A 5 11.50 5.01 -4.35
C ASP A 5 12.10 4.24 -3.16
N LEU A 6 11.82 4.67 -1.92
CA LEU A 6 12.33 3.97 -0.74
C LEU A 6 11.79 2.54 -0.61
N ALA A 7 10.52 2.29 -0.96
CA ALA A 7 9.93 0.97 -0.89
C ALA A 7 10.52 0.05 -1.98
N LEU A 8 10.77 0.59 -3.18
CA LEU A 8 11.46 -0.12 -4.26
C LEU A 8 12.88 -0.50 -3.85
N ALA A 9 13.65 0.47 -3.33
CA ALA A 9 15.02 0.26 -2.87
C ALA A 9 15.12 -0.77 -1.72
N LEU A 10 14.08 -0.87 -0.89
CA LEU A 10 13.96 -1.91 0.13
C LEU A 10 13.70 -3.28 -0.49
N CYS A 11 12.75 -3.40 -1.42
CA CYS A 11 12.45 -4.65 -2.12
C CYS A 11 13.69 -5.19 -2.85
N GLU A 12 14.43 -4.32 -3.55
CA GLU A 12 15.67 -4.67 -4.24
C GLU A 12 16.73 -5.22 -3.28
N ARG A 13 16.94 -4.54 -2.15
CA ARG A 13 17.92 -4.96 -1.14
C ARG A 13 17.53 -6.24 -0.43
N ALA A 14 16.23 -6.47 -0.19
CA ALA A 14 15.74 -7.67 0.45
C ALA A 14 15.94 -8.92 -0.42
N GLY A 15 16.05 -8.77 -1.75
CA GLY A 15 16.27 -9.87 -2.70
C GLY A 15 15.14 -10.90 -2.74
N THR A 16 14.01 -10.62 -2.08
CA THR A 16 12.86 -11.51 -1.91
C THR A 16 11.56 -10.68 -1.86
N PRO A 17 10.40 -11.26 -2.22
CA PRO A 17 9.12 -10.56 -2.07
C PRO A 17 8.85 -10.19 -0.61
N ILE A 18 8.37 -8.96 -0.40
CA ILE A 18 7.97 -8.46 0.91
C ILE A 18 6.44 -8.51 1.01
N THR A 19 5.93 -9.22 2.00
CA THR A 19 4.52 -9.14 2.37
C THR A 19 4.33 -7.96 3.32
N ALA A 20 3.43 -7.05 2.99
CA ALA A 20 3.12 -5.89 3.82
C ALA A 20 1.62 -5.65 3.89
N THR A 21 1.14 -5.29 5.08
CA THR A 21 -0.17 -4.67 5.30
C THR A 21 0.04 -3.19 5.64
N SER A 22 -1.05 -2.44 5.80
CA SER A 22 -0.97 -1.09 6.34
C SER A 22 -0.37 -1.12 7.76
N ALA A 23 0.49 -0.16 8.07
CA ALA A 23 1.22 -0.07 9.34
C ALA A 23 0.35 0.60 10.41
N ASN A 24 -0.73 -0.08 10.81
CA ASN A 24 -1.69 0.41 11.80
C ASN A 24 -2.22 -0.74 12.65
N VAL A 25 -2.79 -0.39 13.80
CA VAL A 25 -3.52 -1.35 14.62
C VAL A 25 -4.78 -1.75 13.85
N SER A 26 -5.07 -3.05 13.81
CA SER A 26 -6.23 -3.59 13.09
C SER A 26 -7.52 -2.84 13.43
N GLY A 27 -8.26 -2.43 12.41
CA GLY A 27 -9.49 -1.63 12.55
C GLY A 27 -9.27 -0.13 12.65
N GLN A 28 -8.04 0.34 12.82
CA GLN A 28 -7.68 1.75 12.70
C GLN A 28 -7.40 2.15 11.24
N GLY A 29 -7.46 3.46 10.97
CA GLY A 29 -7.12 4.00 9.66
C GLY A 29 -5.65 3.82 9.31
N SER A 30 -5.35 3.86 8.01
CA SER A 30 -3.98 3.84 7.49
C SER A 30 -3.20 5.06 7.98
N VAL A 31 -1.93 4.85 8.35
CA VAL A 31 -1.01 5.91 8.80
C VAL A 31 -0.26 6.48 7.60
N ARG A 32 -0.15 7.81 7.52
CA ARG A 32 0.49 8.53 6.41
C ARG A 32 1.81 9.19 6.77
N GLU A 33 2.05 9.43 8.05
CA GLU A 33 3.28 10.02 8.59
C GLU A 33 3.67 9.33 9.89
N LEU A 34 4.96 9.36 10.23
CA LEU A 34 5.48 8.65 11.40
C LEU A 34 4.86 9.14 12.72
N ALA A 35 4.49 10.43 12.80
CA ALA A 35 3.84 11.00 13.98
C ALA A 35 2.46 10.38 14.27
N GLY A 36 1.78 9.84 13.25
CA GLY A 36 0.51 9.14 13.39
C GLY A 36 0.65 7.64 13.68
N LEU A 37 1.87 7.10 13.73
CA LEU A 37 2.09 5.68 13.98
C LEU A 37 1.82 5.35 15.45
N ASP A 38 1.02 4.31 15.68
CA ASP A 38 0.71 3.84 17.03
C ASP A 38 2.01 3.47 17.78
N PRO A 39 2.20 3.96 19.04
CA PRO A 39 3.39 3.64 19.82
C PRO A 39 3.66 2.14 19.95
N ALA A 40 2.62 1.29 20.02
CA ALA A 40 2.78 -0.15 20.14
C ALA A 40 3.42 -0.75 18.88
N ILE A 41 3.09 -0.23 17.69
CA ILE A 41 3.71 -0.67 16.43
C ILE A 41 5.15 -0.16 16.37
N ARG A 42 5.38 1.09 16.76
CA ARG A 42 6.71 1.69 16.78
C ARG A 42 7.66 0.95 17.72
N GLU A 43 7.17 0.50 18.88
CA GLU A 43 7.94 -0.27 19.85
C GLU A 43 8.20 -1.71 19.37
N ALA A 44 7.22 -2.34 18.72
CA ALA A 44 7.35 -3.71 18.21
C ALA A 44 8.24 -3.81 16.95
N ALA A 45 8.34 -2.74 16.16
CA ALA A 45 9.12 -2.73 14.93
C ALA A 45 10.63 -2.69 15.22
N SER A 46 11.39 -3.63 14.63
CA SER A 46 12.85 -3.61 14.74
C SER A 46 13.49 -2.45 13.97
N VAL A 47 12.84 -1.99 12.90
CA VAL A 47 13.30 -0.88 12.05
C VAL A 47 12.09 -0.08 11.60
N VAL A 48 12.24 1.24 11.60
CA VAL A 48 11.29 2.18 11.01
C VAL A 48 12.01 2.98 9.93
N LEU A 49 11.41 3.07 8.75
CA LEU A 49 11.92 3.85 7.63
C LEU A 49 11.02 5.08 7.43
N GLU A 50 11.60 6.27 7.50
CA GLU A 50 10.88 7.54 7.37
C GLU A 50 11.20 8.21 6.03
N ALA A 51 10.16 8.53 5.27
CA ALA A 51 10.25 9.18 3.96
C ALA A 51 9.30 10.38 3.81
N GLY A 52 8.88 10.97 4.94
CA GLY A 52 7.85 12.02 4.97
C GLY A 52 6.43 11.46 4.85
N GLU A 53 5.48 12.35 4.57
CA GLU A 53 4.06 12.02 4.48
C GLU A 53 3.71 11.36 3.14
N THR A 54 3.04 10.21 3.19
CA THR A 54 2.55 9.54 1.98
C THR A 54 1.33 10.26 1.41
N GLN A 55 1.30 10.45 0.09
CA GLN A 55 0.22 11.18 -0.60
C GLN A 55 -0.96 10.27 -1.01
N GLY A 56 -0.78 8.94 -0.97
CA GLY A 56 -1.71 7.96 -1.53
C GLY A 56 -2.76 7.44 -0.56
N SER A 57 -3.90 7.01 -1.12
CA SER A 57 -4.86 6.11 -0.47
C SER A 57 -4.43 4.65 -0.62
N GLU A 58 -5.15 3.71 0.01
CA GLU A 58 -4.86 2.29 -0.18
C GLU A 58 -4.92 1.89 -1.66
N SER A 59 -4.18 0.85 -2.04
CA SER A 59 -4.21 0.35 -3.42
C SER A 59 -5.58 -0.22 -3.80
N THR A 60 -5.98 -0.01 -5.05
CA THR A 60 -7.09 -0.75 -5.67
C THR A 60 -6.71 -2.23 -5.80
N VAL A 61 -7.64 -3.13 -5.50
CA VAL A 61 -7.48 -4.59 -5.65
C VAL A 61 -8.48 -5.10 -6.67
N VAL A 62 -7.97 -5.70 -7.74
CA VAL A 62 -8.75 -6.21 -8.87
C VAL A 62 -8.42 -7.67 -9.10
N ASP A 63 -9.45 -8.49 -9.27
CA ASP A 63 -9.32 -9.83 -9.82
C ASP A 63 -9.51 -9.75 -11.35
N LEU A 64 -8.42 -9.96 -12.09
CA LEU A 64 -8.43 -9.94 -13.55
C LEU A 64 -9.08 -11.18 -14.18
N SER A 65 -9.27 -12.27 -13.43
CA SER A 65 -9.92 -13.48 -13.95
C SER A 65 -11.44 -13.32 -14.07
N THR A 66 -12.02 -12.46 -13.24
CA THR A 66 -13.45 -12.14 -13.18
C THR A 66 -13.74 -10.67 -13.49
N GLU A 67 -12.69 -9.89 -13.81
CA GLU A 67 -12.74 -8.44 -14.03
C GLU A 67 -13.43 -7.67 -12.90
N THR A 68 -13.30 -8.16 -11.66
CA THR A 68 -14.00 -7.61 -10.49
C THR A 68 -13.06 -6.75 -9.64
N ILE A 69 -13.50 -5.53 -9.28
CA ILE A 69 -12.81 -4.68 -8.30
C ILE A 69 -13.26 -5.06 -6.89
N HIS A 70 -12.42 -5.77 -6.14
CA HIS A 70 -12.70 -6.15 -4.75
C HIS A 70 -12.53 -5.02 -3.74
N ARG A 71 -11.61 -4.09 -4.02
CA ARG A 71 -11.40 -2.91 -3.20
C ARG A 71 -11.08 -1.73 -4.09
N ARG A 72 -11.87 -0.66 -3.98
CA ARG A 72 -11.57 0.62 -4.63
C ARG A 72 -10.53 1.38 -3.78
N GLY A 73 -9.51 1.89 -4.44
CA GLY A 73 -8.43 2.66 -3.84
C GLY A 73 -7.83 3.60 -4.88
N ALA A 74 -6.52 3.81 -4.84
CA ALA A 74 -5.82 4.62 -5.84
C ALA A 74 -6.13 4.14 -7.28
N MET A 75 -6.45 5.08 -8.17
CA MET A 75 -6.75 4.86 -9.60
C MET A 75 -7.97 3.97 -9.90
N ALA A 76 -8.89 3.75 -8.95
CA ALA A 76 -10.01 2.80 -9.14
C ALA A 76 -10.85 3.08 -10.40
N ASP A 77 -11.21 4.35 -10.63
CA ASP A 77 -12.05 4.74 -11.78
C ASP A 77 -11.32 4.56 -13.12
N GLU A 78 -10.02 4.85 -13.15
CA GLU A 78 -9.18 4.65 -14.35
C GLU A 78 -9.03 3.17 -14.68
N ILE A 79 -8.89 2.33 -13.65
CA ILE A 79 -8.80 0.87 -13.79
C ILE A 79 -10.13 0.30 -14.27
N GLU A 80 -11.26 0.75 -13.72
CA GLU A 80 -12.61 0.36 -14.17
C GLU A 80 -12.83 0.71 -15.65
N ALA A 81 -12.54 1.95 -16.04
CA ALA A 81 -12.64 2.38 -17.43
C ALA A 81 -11.69 1.60 -18.36
N TRP A 82 -10.53 1.15 -17.86
CA TRP A 82 -9.62 0.30 -18.62
C TRP A 82 -10.15 -1.13 -18.79
N LEU A 83 -10.78 -1.70 -17.77
CA LEU A 83 -11.43 -3.02 -17.86
C LEU A 83 -12.55 -2.99 -18.91
N GLU A 84 -13.40 -1.96 -18.90
CA GLU A 84 -14.49 -1.81 -19.87
C GLU A 84 -14.01 -1.73 -21.33
N ARG A 85 -12.83 -1.14 -21.57
CA ARG A 85 -12.23 -1.04 -22.92
C ARG A 85 -11.53 -2.31 -23.39
N ARG A 86 -11.32 -3.30 -22.51
CA ARG A 86 -10.69 -4.59 -22.88
C ARG A 86 -11.68 -5.59 -23.48
N CYS A 87 -12.96 -5.43 -23.18
CA CYS A 87 -14.07 -6.18 -23.78
C CYS A 87 -14.39 -5.65 -25.20
#